data_AF-A0A7X0LJZ6-F1
#
_entry.id   AF-A0A7X0LJZ6-F1
#
_cell.length_a   1.000
_cell.length_b   1.000
_cell.length_c   1.000
_cell.angle_alpha   90.00
_cell.angle_beta   90.00
_cell.angle_gamma   90.00
#
_symmetry.space_group_name_H-M   'P 1'
#
loop_
_entity.id
_entity.type
_entity.pdbx_description
1 polymer ?
#
loop_
_entity_poly.entity_id
_entity_poly.type
_entity_poly.pdbx_seq_one_letter_code
_entity_poly.pdbx_strand_id
1 'polypeptide(L)'
;MSNQESNPGCLGRLLQLLAGGGAAGKGAGSVDGPWPYRRRKYLLSRAEFSFFRVLQGVAVENDWVVCPKVNLNDLLLLEKGTENRMAWLNKINRKHADFVLCDAQTMQPVMVVELDDKSHQSASAQKRDADKDRALAAADLPIVRIPAAKGYEPATLRDQLAAAFA
;
A
#
# COMPACT_ATOMS: atom_id res chain seq x y z
N MET A 1 37.42 -1.40 -32.34
CA MET A 1 37.72 -0.01 -31.97
C MET A 1 36.63 0.47 -31.04
N SER A 2 37.06 0.84 -29.84
CA SER A 2 36.29 1.24 -28.67
C SER A 2 35.73 2.66 -28.78
N ASN A 3 34.61 2.91 -28.08
CA ASN A 3 34.40 3.99 -27.08
C ASN A 3 32.87 4.05 -26.79
N GLN A 4 32.35 3.77 -25.59
CA GLN A 4 32.35 4.63 -24.37
C GLN A 4 31.93 6.08 -24.69
N GLU A 5 31.04 6.78 -24.00
CA GLU A 5 30.17 6.60 -22.85
C GLU A 5 29.27 7.86 -22.85
N SER A 6 28.12 7.85 -22.18
CA SER A 6 27.76 8.85 -21.14
C SER A 6 26.24 8.97 -20.99
N ASN A 7 25.82 8.55 -19.80
CA ASN A 7 24.48 8.61 -19.28
C ASN A 7 24.34 9.95 -18.53
N PRO A 8 23.40 10.86 -18.88
CA PRO A 8 23.15 12.01 -18.03
C PRO A 8 22.23 11.56 -16.89
N GLY A 9 22.86 11.30 -15.75
CA GLY A 9 22.20 10.99 -14.49
C GLY A 9 21.29 12.11 -13.97
N CYS A 10 20.51 11.72 -12.96
CA CYS A 10 19.56 12.49 -12.18
C CYS A 10 20.23 13.67 -11.46
N LEU A 11 20.45 14.81 -12.14
CA LEU A 11 20.84 16.11 -11.54
C LEU A 11 20.77 17.31 -12.52
N GLY A 12 20.54 17.10 -13.81
CA GLY A 12 20.68 18.14 -14.85
C GLY A 12 19.59 19.23 -15.00
N ARG A 13 18.69 19.44 -14.04
CA ARG A 13 17.70 20.55 -14.13
C ARG A 13 17.53 21.38 -12.87
N LEU A 14 18.48 21.32 -11.94
CA LEU A 14 18.52 22.20 -10.77
C LEU A 14 19.02 23.63 -11.09
N LEU A 15 19.22 24.01 -12.35
CA LEU A 15 19.82 25.32 -12.68
C LEU A 15 19.12 26.00 -13.86
N GLN A 16 17.93 26.57 -13.62
CA GLN A 16 17.34 27.64 -14.44
C GLN A 16 16.36 28.44 -13.57
N LEU A 17 16.90 28.99 -12.47
CA LEU A 17 16.33 30.13 -11.77
C LEU A 17 17.10 31.37 -12.24
N LEU A 18 16.37 32.46 -12.52
CA LEU A 18 16.85 33.84 -12.73
C LEU A 18 17.20 34.29 -14.17
N ALA A 19 16.25 34.22 -15.09
CA ALA A 19 16.14 35.22 -16.18
C ALA A 19 14.67 35.29 -16.65
N GLY A 20 14.08 36.48 -16.60
CA GLY A 20 12.72 36.72 -17.07
C GLY A 20 12.59 36.52 -18.59
N GLY A 21 11.46 35.95 -19.01
CA GLY A 21 11.12 35.71 -20.40
C GLY A 21 10.21 34.50 -20.50
N GLY A 22 8.96 34.71 -20.93
CA GLY A 22 7.87 33.73 -20.88
C GLY A 22 8.27 32.33 -21.34
N ALA A 23 8.15 31.36 -20.42
CA ALA A 23 8.16 29.95 -20.78
C ALA A 23 6.73 29.58 -21.15
N ALA A 24 6.49 29.40 -22.45
CA ALA A 24 5.36 28.66 -22.97
C ALA A 24 5.19 27.41 -22.09
N GLY A 25 4.02 27.27 -21.46
CA GLY A 25 3.68 26.07 -20.73
C GLY A 25 3.94 24.90 -21.67
N LYS A 26 4.86 24.01 -21.27
CA LYS A 26 5.04 22.74 -21.96
C LYS A 26 3.68 22.04 -21.87
N GLY A 27 2.89 22.17 -22.94
CA GLY A 27 1.66 21.42 -23.09
C GLY A 27 1.99 19.96 -22.78
N ALA A 28 1.20 19.35 -21.91
CA ALA A 28 1.20 17.91 -21.76
C ALA A 28 1.04 17.36 -23.18
N GLY A 29 2.12 16.83 -23.76
CA GLY A 29 2.06 16.19 -25.06
C GLY A 29 0.94 15.16 -24.97
N SER A 30 -0.03 15.25 -25.88
CA SER A 30 -1.09 14.26 -25.94
C SER A 30 -0.42 12.90 -26.00
N VAL A 31 -0.83 12.01 -25.10
CA VAL A 31 -0.32 10.64 -25.06
C VAL A 31 -1.04 9.87 -26.17
N ASP A 32 -0.89 10.33 -27.41
CA ASP A 32 -1.48 9.74 -28.59
C ASP A 32 -0.57 8.60 -29.04
N GLY A 33 -0.92 7.38 -28.63
CA GLY A 33 -0.17 6.18 -28.91
C GLY A 33 -0.84 4.94 -28.30
N PRO A 34 -0.40 3.73 -28.67
CA PRO A 34 -0.93 2.51 -28.10
C PRO A 34 -0.67 2.50 -26.58
N TRP A 35 -1.72 2.18 -25.82
CA TRP A 35 -1.70 2.10 -24.36
C TRP A 35 -0.70 1.00 -23.92
N PRO A 36 0.46 1.33 -23.31
CA PRO A 36 1.57 0.40 -23.13
C PRO A 36 1.43 -0.51 -21.89
N TYR A 37 0.22 -1.01 -21.62
CA TYR A 37 -0.08 -1.79 -20.43
C TYR A 37 -0.16 -3.28 -20.73
N ARG A 38 0.33 -4.10 -19.80
CA ARG A 38 0.10 -5.55 -19.78
C ARG A 38 -0.32 -5.98 -18.38
N ARG A 39 -1.14 -7.02 -18.29
CA ARG A 39 -1.52 -7.63 -17.00
C ARG A 39 -0.29 -8.20 -16.29
N ARG A 40 -0.28 -8.10 -14.96
CA ARG A 40 0.69 -8.81 -14.12
C ARG A 40 0.44 -10.33 -14.21
N LYS A 41 1.49 -11.13 -14.04
CA LYS A 41 1.38 -12.60 -14.02
C LYS A 41 0.70 -13.11 -12.74
N TYR A 42 0.99 -12.47 -11.62
CA TYR A 42 0.43 -12.77 -10.31
C TYR A 42 0.06 -11.46 -9.60
N LEU A 43 -1.01 -11.47 -8.81
CA LEU A 43 -1.42 -10.36 -7.95
C LEU A 43 -0.61 -10.33 -6.65
N LEU A 44 -0.41 -11.51 -6.05
CA LEU A 44 0.29 -11.71 -4.79
C LEU A 44 1.70 -12.26 -5.02
N SER A 45 2.62 -11.91 -4.13
CA SER A 45 3.91 -12.59 -4.00
C SER A 45 3.72 -14.06 -3.55
N ARG A 46 4.78 -14.89 -3.62
CA ARG A 46 4.68 -16.28 -3.17
C ARG A 46 4.40 -16.40 -1.67
N ALA A 47 5.01 -15.51 -0.87
CA ALA A 47 4.80 -15.46 0.58
C ALA A 47 3.38 -15.00 0.90
N GLU A 48 2.92 -13.92 0.26
CA GLU A 48 1.55 -13.41 0.40
C GLU A 48 0.51 -14.45 0.00
N PHE A 49 0.71 -15.15 -1.14
CA PHE A 49 -0.22 -16.18 -1.58
C PHE A 49 -0.26 -17.39 -0.62
N SER A 50 0.90 -17.79 -0.06
CA SER A 50 0.96 -18.86 0.92
C SER A 50 0.19 -18.51 2.19
N PHE A 51 0.36 -17.30 2.70
CA PHE A 51 -0.38 -16.82 3.86
C PHE A 51 -1.87 -16.64 3.57
N PHE A 52 -2.22 -16.03 2.43
CA PHE A 52 -3.60 -15.82 1.99
C PHE A 52 -4.42 -17.11 2.06
N ARG A 53 -3.87 -18.25 1.64
CA ARG A 53 -4.57 -19.54 1.70
C ARG A 53 -4.91 -19.98 3.12
N VAL A 54 -4.03 -19.70 4.09
CA VAL A 54 -4.27 -20.02 5.51
C VAL A 54 -5.27 -19.02 6.09
N LEU A 55 -5.08 -17.72 5.81
CA LEU A 55 -5.98 -16.66 6.24
C LEU A 55 -7.41 -16.87 5.73
N GLN A 56 -7.59 -17.35 4.49
CA GLN A 56 -8.91 -17.67 3.95
C GLN A 56 -9.63 -18.75 4.76
N GLY A 57 -8.93 -19.80 5.20
CA GLY A 57 -9.52 -20.85 6.03
C GLY A 57 -10.01 -20.27 7.36
N VAL A 58 -9.16 -19.48 8.01
CA VAL A 58 -9.50 -18.79 9.26
C VAL A 58 -10.65 -17.80 9.09
N ALA A 59 -10.67 -17.04 8.00
CA ALA A 59 -11.69 -16.02 7.74
C ALA A 59 -13.08 -16.63 7.56
N VAL A 60 -13.20 -17.76 6.85
CA VAL A 60 -14.48 -18.45 6.65
C VAL A 60 -15.07 -18.94 7.98
N GLU A 61 -14.25 -19.37 8.93
CA GLU A 61 -14.71 -19.78 10.27
C GLU A 61 -15.28 -18.61 11.09
N ASN A 62 -14.98 -17.36 10.71
CA ASN A 62 -15.37 -16.15 11.43
C ASN A 62 -16.34 -15.26 10.62
N ASP A 63 -17.00 -15.81 9.59
CA ASP A 63 -17.89 -15.07 8.68
C ASP A 63 -17.22 -13.82 8.07
N TRP A 64 -15.94 -13.95 7.68
CA TRP A 64 -15.18 -12.90 7.04
C TRP A 64 -14.81 -13.21 5.59
N VAL A 65 -14.68 -12.14 4.80
CA VAL A 65 -14.14 -12.16 3.43
C VAL A 65 -12.74 -11.55 3.43
N VAL A 66 -11.78 -12.25 2.81
CA VAL A 66 -10.40 -11.76 2.66
C VAL A 66 -10.27 -10.96 1.36
N CYS A 67 -9.92 -9.68 1.47
CA CYS A 67 -9.65 -8.78 0.35
C CYS A 67 -8.14 -8.51 0.24
N PRO A 68 -7.43 -9.06 -0.76
CA PRO A 68 -6.00 -8.80 -0.94
C PRO A 68 -5.70 -7.45 -1.62
N LYS A 69 -4.56 -6.84 -1.26
CA LYS A 69 -3.98 -5.64 -1.92
C LYS A 69 -4.94 -4.44 -2.01
N VAL A 70 -5.70 -4.21 -0.95
CA VAL A 70 -6.67 -3.09 -0.90
C VAL A 70 -5.94 -1.76 -0.75
N ASN A 71 -6.29 -0.79 -1.58
CA ASN A 71 -5.74 0.56 -1.49
C ASN A 71 -6.28 1.26 -0.23
N LEU A 72 -5.42 1.95 0.53
CA LEU A 72 -5.87 2.64 1.74
C LEU A 72 -6.89 3.75 1.45
N ASN A 73 -6.88 4.35 0.26
CA ASN A 73 -7.92 5.31 -0.14
C ASN A 73 -9.32 4.68 -0.28
N ASP A 74 -9.40 3.37 -0.46
CA ASP A 74 -10.67 2.64 -0.54
C ASP A 74 -11.14 2.17 0.85
N LEU A 75 -10.31 2.33 1.89
CA LEU A 75 -10.64 2.00 3.28
C LEU A 75 -10.90 3.24 4.13
N LEU A 76 -10.21 4.34 3.85
CA LEU A 76 -10.17 5.51 4.71
C LEU A 76 -10.80 6.72 4.01
N LEU A 77 -11.77 7.32 4.70
CA LEU A 77 -12.38 8.57 4.27
C LEU A 77 -11.81 9.74 5.08
N LEU A 78 -11.33 10.77 4.39
CA LEU A 78 -11.10 12.07 5.04
C LEU A 78 -12.41 12.83 5.15
N GLU A 79 -12.70 13.31 6.35
CA GLU A 79 -13.86 14.15 6.64
C GLU A 79 -14.00 15.34 5.69
N LYS A 80 -15.24 15.80 5.53
CA LYS A 80 -15.51 16.99 4.72
C LYS A 80 -14.99 18.23 5.46
N GLY A 81 -14.34 19.13 4.73
CA GLY A 81 -13.81 20.38 5.30
C GLY A 81 -12.42 20.26 5.95
N THR A 82 -11.78 19.08 5.94
CA THR A 82 -10.40 18.94 6.43
C THR A 82 -9.45 19.88 5.67
N GLU A 83 -8.82 20.79 6.40
CA GLU A 83 -7.76 21.65 5.87
C GLU A 83 -6.56 20.82 5.38
N ASN A 84 -5.85 21.31 4.37
CA ASN A 84 -4.71 20.61 3.77
C ASN A 84 -5.05 19.18 3.28
N ARG A 85 -6.29 18.94 2.81
CA ARG A 85 -6.78 17.63 2.35
C ARG A 85 -5.79 16.84 1.49
N MET A 86 -5.14 17.49 0.52
CA MET A 86 -4.18 16.84 -0.36
C MET A 86 -2.93 16.32 0.37
N ALA A 87 -2.46 17.03 1.39
CA ALA A 87 -1.33 16.59 2.20
C ALA A 87 -1.68 15.32 2.99
N TRP A 88 -2.90 15.24 3.52
CA TRP A 88 -3.41 14.04 4.19
C TRP A 88 -3.59 12.87 3.22
N LEU A 89 -4.21 13.09 2.06
CA LEU A 89 -4.36 12.05 1.04
C LEU A 89 -2.99 11.50 0.61
N ASN A 90 -1.99 12.36 0.43
CA ASN A 90 -0.63 11.94 0.05
C ASN A 90 0.04 11.03 1.10
N LYS A 91 -0.38 11.07 2.37
CA LYS A 91 0.15 10.16 3.40
C LYS A 91 -0.31 8.71 3.19
N ILE A 92 -1.46 8.48 2.58
CA ILE A 92 -2.00 7.13 2.35
C ILE A 92 -2.03 6.74 0.87
N ASN A 93 -1.90 7.71 -0.03
CA ASN A 93 -1.93 7.48 -1.47
C ASN A 93 -0.86 6.49 -1.91
N ARG A 94 -1.23 5.60 -2.84
CA ARG A 94 -0.38 4.53 -3.40
C ARG A 94 0.11 3.52 -2.35
N LYS A 95 -0.45 3.53 -1.13
CA LYS A 95 -0.22 2.50 -0.13
C LYS A 95 -1.35 1.48 -0.22
N HIS A 96 -1.01 0.22 0.00
CA HIS A 96 -1.98 -0.87 0.08
C HIS A 96 -1.84 -1.55 1.45
N ALA A 97 -2.95 -2.07 1.94
CA ALA A 97 -2.98 -3.16 2.90
C ALA A 97 -2.69 -4.47 2.16
N ASP A 98 -1.89 -5.36 2.74
CA ASP A 98 -1.69 -6.68 2.14
C ASP A 98 -3.00 -7.46 2.10
N PHE A 99 -3.75 -7.47 3.20
CA PHE A 99 -5.09 -8.03 3.30
C PHE A 99 -6.00 -7.17 4.17
N VAL A 100 -7.29 -7.21 3.86
CA VAL A 100 -8.37 -6.66 4.70
C VAL A 100 -9.36 -7.76 4.93
N LEU A 101 -9.73 -7.97 6.19
CA LEU A 101 -10.86 -8.81 6.55
C LEU A 101 -12.10 -7.93 6.59
N CYS A 102 -13.12 -8.33 5.86
CA CYS A 102 -14.43 -7.68 5.86
C CYS A 102 -15.47 -8.62 6.44
N ASP A 103 -16.49 -8.08 7.10
CA ASP A 103 -17.70 -8.82 7.42
C ASP A 103 -18.33 -9.39 6.14
N ALA A 104 -18.67 -10.68 6.12
CA ALA A 104 -19.09 -11.36 4.90
C ALA A 104 -20.47 -10.94 4.40
N GLN A 105 -21.31 -10.34 5.25
CA GLN A 105 -22.67 -9.94 4.89
C GLN A 105 -22.73 -8.50 4.39
N THR A 106 -21.93 -7.62 5.00
CA THR A 106 -21.97 -6.16 4.78
C THR A 106 -20.80 -5.64 3.98
N MET A 107 -19.72 -6.42 3.83
CA MET A 107 -18.43 -6.00 3.28
C MET A 107 -17.77 -4.85 4.07
N GLN A 108 -18.24 -4.57 5.29
CA GLN A 108 -17.62 -3.57 6.15
C GLN A 108 -16.21 -4.04 6.53
N PRO A 109 -15.17 -3.18 6.39
CA PRO A 109 -13.83 -3.51 6.87
C PRO A 109 -13.83 -3.75 8.37
N VAL A 110 -13.27 -4.89 8.78
CA VAL A 110 -13.19 -5.34 10.17
C VAL A 110 -11.77 -5.16 10.69
N MET A 111 -10.74 -5.52 9.91
CA MET A 111 -9.34 -5.26 10.24
C MET A 111 -8.42 -5.34 9.02
N VAL A 112 -7.26 -4.72 9.14
CA VAL A 112 -6.13 -4.85 8.21
C VAL A 112 -5.17 -5.93 8.73
N VAL A 113 -4.66 -6.76 7.82
CA VAL A 113 -3.61 -7.75 8.11
C VAL A 113 -2.41 -7.49 7.18
N GLU A 114 -1.24 -7.26 7.77
CA GLU A 114 0.03 -7.04 7.06
C GLU A 114 1.00 -8.20 7.26
N LEU A 115 1.76 -8.55 6.22
CA LEU A 115 2.87 -9.50 6.33
C LEU A 115 4.19 -8.76 6.50
N ASP A 116 4.77 -8.86 7.69
CA ASP A 116 6.06 -8.24 7.98
C ASP A 116 7.21 -9.20 7.66
N ASP A 117 7.99 -8.88 6.63
CA ASP A 117 9.33 -9.46 6.48
C ASP A 117 10.32 -8.72 7.40
N LYS A 118 11.20 -9.46 8.07
CA LYS A 118 12.18 -8.93 9.05
C LYS A 118 13.24 -8.02 8.41
N SER A 119 13.18 -7.81 7.10
CA SER A 119 14.31 -7.37 6.26
C SER A 119 14.39 -5.87 5.94
N HIS A 120 13.47 -5.02 6.43
CA HIS A 120 13.49 -3.59 6.06
C HIS A 120 13.34 -2.61 7.25
N GLN A 121 14.46 -2.26 7.88
CA GLN A 121 14.53 -1.27 8.97
C GLN A 121 14.96 0.14 8.51
N SER A 122 14.76 0.52 7.24
CA SER A 122 15.11 1.89 6.84
C SER A 122 14.20 2.91 7.54
N ALA A 123 14.73 4.07 7.91
CA ALA A 123 13.94 5.14 8.53
C ALA A 123 12.74 5.58 7.65
N SER A 124 12.89 5.46 6.32
CA SER A 124 11.80 5.72 5.37
C SER A 124 10.70 4.66 5.43
N ALA A 125 11.05 3.37 5.59
CA ALA A 125 10.07 2.32 5.80
C ALA A 125 9.30 2.53 7.11
N GLN A 126 10.01 2.76 8.22
CA GLN A 126 9.43 3.04 9.53
C GLN A 126 8.47 4.23 9.51
N LYS A 127 8.84 5.33 8.83
CA LYS A 127 7.94 6.49 8.70
C LYS A 127 6.68 6.16 7.90
N ARG A 128 6.80 5.37 6.82
CA ARG A 128 5.65 5.00 5.99
C ARG A 128 4.68 4.08 6.74
N ASP A 129 5.22 3.16 7.53
CA ASP A 129 4.44 2.27 8.40
C ASP A 129 3.77 3.07 9.52
N ALA A 130 4.50 3.96 10.19
CA ALA A 130 3.92 4.83 11.22
C ALA A 130 2.79 5.73 10.70
N ASP A 131 2.90 6.25 9.47
CA ASP A 131 1.81 7.01 8.84
C ASP A 131 0.59 6.11 8.54
N LYS A 132 0.79 4.84 8.18
CA LYS A 132 -0.29 3.87 7.94
C LYS A 132 -0.99 3.52 9.26
N ASP A 133 -0.22 3.16 10.28
CA ASP A 133 -0.73 2.77 11.60
C ASP A 133 -1.56 3.90 12.20
N ARG A 134 -1.08 5.15 12.14
CA ARG A 134 -1.83 6.33 12.61
C ARG A 134 -3.12 6.56 11.83
N ALA A 135 -3.11 6.37 10.50
CA ALA A 135 -4.28 6.60 9.67
C ALA A 135 -5.38 5.56 9.93
N LEU A 136 -4.99 4.29 10.11
CA LEU A 136 -5.91 3.20 10.47
C LEU A 136 -6.46 3.37 11.88
N ALA A 137 -5.61 3.70 12.85
CA ALA A 137 -6.02 3.98 14.23
C ALA A 137 -7.00 5.17 14.32
N ALA A 138 -6.79 6.23 13.54
CA ALA A 138 -7.70 7.37 13.49
C ALA A 138 -9.09 7.03 12.88
N ALA A 139 -9.23 5.87 12.25
CA ALA A 139 -10.47 5.37 11.68
C ALA A 139 -11.03 4.16 12.43
N ASP A 140 -10.52 3.89 13.64
CA ASP A 140 -10.90 2.75 14.47
C ASP A 140 -10.83 1.40 13.72
N LEU A 141 -9.88 1.28 12.78
CA LEU A 141 -9.67 0.06 12.00
C LEU A 141 -8.41 -0.66 12.51
N PRO A 142 -8.55 -1.79 13.21
CA PRO A 142 -7.42 -2.53 13.76
C PRO A 142 -6.45 -2.99 12.67
N ILE A 143 -5.16 -3.04 13.02
CA ILE A 143 -4.10 -3.59 12.17
C ILE A 143 -3.37 -4.71 12.91
N VAL A 144 -3.30 -5.89 12.29
CA VAL A 144 -2.55 -7.04 12.78
C VAL A 144 -1.36 -7.29 11.87
N ARG A 145 -0.16 -7.31 12.46
CA ARG A 145 1.09 -7.58 11.74
C ARG A 145 1.53 -9.01 12.00
N ILE A 146 1.54 -9.81 10.94
CA ILE A 146 1.90 -11.23 11.00
C ILE A 146 3.31 -11.40 10.43
N PRO A 147 4.27 -11.94 11.20
CA PRO A 147 5.61 -12.21 10.67
C PRO A 147 5.58 -13.14 9.47
N ALA A 148 6.36 -12.81 8.44
CA ALA A 148 6.56 -13.70 7.30
C ALA A 148 7.20 -15.03 7.77
N ALA A 149 6.55 -16.15 7.44
CA ALA A 149 6.98 -17.49 7.84
C ALA A 149 6.80 -18.50 6.71
N LYS A 150 7.50 -19.64 6.81
CA LYS A 150 7.35 -20.74 5.83
C LYS A 150 6.00 -21.47 5.95
N GLY A 151 5.33 -21.31 7.08
CA GLY A 151 4.05 -21.91 7.38
C GLY A 151 3.38 -21.17 8.53
N TYR A 152 2.06 -21.28 8.59
CA TYR A 152 1.21 -20.64 9.58
C TYR A 152 0.30 -21.70 10.17
N GLU A 153 0.20 -21.74 11.49
CA GLU A 153 -0.72 -22.63 12.19
C GLU A 153 -2.07 -21.88 12.36
N PRO A 154 -3.20 -22.44 11.86
CA PRO A 154 -4.48 -21.74 11.86
C PRO A 154 -4.98 -21.31 13.24
N ALA A 155 -4.79 -22.12 14.30
CA ALA A 155 -5.25 -21.75 15.64
C ALA A 155 -4.46 -20.55 16.19
N THR A 156 -3.15 -20.53 16.01
CA THR A 156 -2.27 -19.42 16.37
C THR A 156 -2.66 -18.15 15.62
N LEU A 157 -2.96 -18.27 14.32
CA LEU A 157 -3.42 -17.13 13.53
C LEU A 157 -4.77 -16.61 14.04
N ARG A 158 -5.71 -17.48 14.41
CA ARG A 158 -6.98 -17.08 15.02
C ARG A 158 -6.77 -16.30 16.31
N ASP A 159 -5.93 -16.80 17.21
CA ASP A 159 -5.65 -16.12 18.48
C ASP A 159 -5.04 -14.74 18.26
N GLN A 160 -4.13 -14.62 17.28
CA GLN A 160 -3.52 -13.34 16.91
C GLN A 160 -4.53 -12.34 16.35
N LEU A 161 -5.47 -12.79 15.53
CA LEU A 161 -6.54 -11.93 15.00
C LEU A 161 -7.54 -11.54 16.09
N ALA A 162 -7.95 -12.49 16.95
CA ALA A 162 -8.89 -12.24 18.03
C ALA A 162 -8.34 -11.23 19.06
N ALA A 163 -7.04 -11.27 19.33
CA ALA A 163 -6.37 -10.33 20.23
C ALA A 163 -6.44 -8.86 19.76
N ALA A 164 -6.79 -8.60 18.49
CA ALA A 164 -6.98 -7.24 17.99
C ALA A 164 -8.27 -6.56 18.48
N PHE A 165 -9.20 -7.32 19.07
CA PHE A 165 -10.46 -6.83 19.62
C PHE A 165 -10.52 -6.82 21.15
N ALA A 166 -9.46 -7.30 21.82
CA ALA A 166 -9.36 -7.34 23.28
C ALA A 166 -8.79 -6.03 23.84
#